data_AF-A0A6P0UHD1-F1
#
_entry.id   AF-A0A6P0UHD1-F1
#
_cell.length_a   1.000
_cell.length_b   1.000
_cell.length_c   1.000
_cell.angle_alpha   90.00
_cell.angle_beta   90.00
_cell.angle_gamma   90.00
#
_symmetry.space_group_name_H-M   'P 1'
#
loop_
_entity.id
_entity.type
_entity.pdbx_description
1 polymer ?
#
loop_
_entity_poly.entity_id
_entity_poly.type
_entity_poly.pdbx_seq_one_letter_code
_entity_poly.pdbx_strand_id
1 'polypeptide(L)' 'ERKRIAKKWLYRKVSPKKTLQNGIETGTTGTVMELIDNKTAIVEFYDRNGELIEIDNELAFKVDLKNIKLKK' A
#
# COMPACT_ATOMS: atom_id res chain seq x y z
N GLU A 1 1.73 18.53 11.08
CA GLU A 1 1.20 17.87 9.87
C GLU A 1 1.53 16.37 9.77
N ARG A 2 2.81 15.95 9.84
CA ARG A 2 3.23 14.53 9.74
C ARG A 2 2.49 13.57 10.69
N LYS A 3 2.31 13.93 11.97
CA LYS A 3 1.56 13.12 12.95
C LYS A 3 0.13 12.78 12.51
N ARG A 4 -0.54 13.69 11.78
CA ARG A 4 -1.92 13.49 11.30
C ARG A 4 -1.97 12.50 10.13
N ILE A 5 -1.00 12.59 9.23
CA ILE A 5 -0.88 11.67 8.08
C ILE A 5 -0.54 10.26 8.57
N ALA A 6 0.41 10.13 9.51
CA ALA A 6 0.73 8.84 10.14
C ALA A 6 -0.51 8.18 10.75
N LYS A 7 -1.26 8.89 11.60
CA LYS A 7 -2.49 8.36 12.20
C LYS A 7 -3.56 7.96 11.17
N LYS A 8 -3.58 8.64 10.01
CA LYS A 8 -4.54 8.39 8.94
C LYS A 8 -4.18 7.15 8.11
N TRP A 9 -2.89 6.88 7.89
CA TRP A 9 -2.46 5.89 6.91
C TRP A 9 -1.78 4.67 7.52
N LEU A 10 -0.95 4.83 8.55
CA LEU A 10 -0.18 3.74 9.14
C LEU A 10 -1.11 2.61 9.61
N TYR A 11 -0.76 1.37 9.25
CA TYR A 11 -1.51 0.14 9.50
C TYR A 11 -2.93 0.12 8.94
N ARG A 12 -3.28 1.05 8.03
CA ARG A 12 -4.58 1.02 7.36
C ARG A 12 -4.55 0.13 6.14
N LYS A 13 -5.68 -0.54 5.93
CA LYS A 13 -5.97 -1.25 4.70
C LYS A 13 -6.18 -0.25 3.57
N VAL A 14 -5.53 -0.52 2.45
CA VAL A 14 -5.57 0.28 1.24
C VAL A 14 -5.87 -0.61 0.04
N SER A 15 -6.24 0.01 -1.06
CA SER A 15 -6.36 -0.65 -2.36
C SER A 15 -5.73 0.23 -3.44
N PRO A 16 -5.06 -0.36 -4.45
CA PRO A 16 -4.61 0.39 -5.61
C PRO A 16 -5.79 1.02 -6.34
N LYS A 17 -5.64 2.28 -6.77
CA LYS A 17 -6.60 2.95 -7.65
C LYS A 17 -6.41 2.57 -9.12
N LYS A 18 -5.22 2.08 -9.46
CA LYS A 18 -4.78 1.61 -10.76
C LYS A 18 -3.70 0.55 -10.55
N THR A 19 -3.40 -0.22 -11.59
CA THR A 19 -2.24 -1.13 -11.58
C THR A 19 -0.97 -0.33 -11.29
N LEU A 20 -0.21 -0.75 -10.28
CA LEU A 20 1.06 -0.13 -9.91
C LEU A 20 2.17 -0.58 -10.86
N GLN A 21 3.29 0.14 -10.88
CA GLN A 21 4.42 -0.20 -11.75
C GLN A 21 4.99 -1.59 -11.44
N ASN A 22 4.91 -2.01 -10.18
CA ASN A 22 5.42 -3.30 -9.71
C ASN A 22 4.44 -4.45 -10.01
N GLY A 23 3.52 -4.31 -10.96
CA GLY A 23 2.55 -5.36 -11.32
C GLY A 23 1.37 -5.54 -10.37
N ILE A 24 1.35 -4.89 -9.20
CA ILE A 24 0.21 -4.96 -8.26
C ILE A 24 -1.05 -4.41 -8.92
N GLU A 25 -2.00 -5.30 -9.19
CA GLU A 25 -3.26 -4.98 -9.87
C GLU A 25 -4.31 -4.37 -8.95
N THR A 26 -5.29 -3.69 -9.56
CA THR A 26 -6.50 -3.28 -8.86
C THR A 26 -7.30 -4.50 -8.38
N GLY A 27 -7.76 -4.47 -7.12
CA GLY A 27 -8.52 -5.55 -6.51
C GLY A 27 -7.75 -6.29 -5.40
N THR A 28 -6.42 -6.16 -5.41
CA THR A 28 -5.57 -6.52 -4.27
C THR A 28 -5.86 -5.62 -3.06
N THR A 29 -5.60 -6.14 -1.87
CA THR A 29 -5.68 -5.35 -0.63
C THR A 29 -4.27 -5.14 -0.13
N GLY A 30 -3.93 -3.92 0.28
CA GLY A 30 -2.64 -3.65 0.91
C GLY A 30 -2.77 -3.18 2.34
N THR A 31 -1.69 -3.27 3.10
CA THR A 31 -1.55 -2.69 4.43
C THR A 31 -0.36 -1.74 4.42
N VAL A 32 -0.58 -0.50 4.82
CA VAL A 32 0.51 0.49 4.94
C VAL A 32 1.36 0.14 6.16
N MET A 33 2.61 -0.24 5.94
CA MET A 33 3.53 -0.62 7.00
C MET A 33 4.34 0.57 7.51
N GLU A 34 4.73 1.46 6.60
CA GLU A 34 5.54 2.63 6.92
C GLU A 34 5.19 3.82 6.01
N LEU A 35 5.33 5.03 6.54
CA LEU A 35 5.33 6.25 5.73
C LEU A 35 6.75 6.77 5.61
N ILE A 36 7.28 6.80 4.39
CA ILE A 36 8.60 7.38 4.11
C ILE A 36 8.51 8.91 4.20
N ASP A 37 7.45 9.48 3.63
CA ASP A 37 7.19 10.92 3.64
C ASP A 37 5.68 11.23 3.60
N ASN A 38 5.30 12.46 3.24
CA ASN A 38 3.90 12.88 3.18
C ASN A 38 3.15 12.45 1.90
N LYS A 39 3.85 11.81 0.95
CA LYS A 39 3.35 11.40 -0.37
C LYS A 39 3.59 9.93 -0.66
N THR A 40 4.51 9.28 0.03
CA THR A 40 4.96 7.92 -0.30
C THR A 40 5.00 7.04 0.95
N ALA A 41 4.63 5.77 0.75
CA ALA A 41 4.49 4.77 1.81
C ALA A 41 5.08 3.43 1.36
N ILE A 42 5.46 2.60 2.33
CA ILE A 42 5.72 1.18 2.13
C ILE A 42 4.43 0.42 2.41
N VAL A 43 4.02 -0.43 1.47
CA VAL A 43 2.77 -1.18 1.51
C VAL A 43 3.04 -2.64 1.19
N GLU A 44 2.57 -3.52 2.06
CA GLU A 44 2.47 -4.95 1.79
C GLU A 44 1.14 -5.22 1.10
N PHE A 45 1.13 -5.98 0.01
CA PHE A 45 -0.10 -6.33 -0.69
C PHE A 45 -0.41 -7.81 -0.53
N TYR A 46 -1.71 -8.11 -0.52
CA TYR A 46 -2.25 -9.43 -0.39
C TYR A 46 -3.16 -9.72 -1.57
N ASP A 47 -3.12 -10.96 -2.02
CA ASP A 47 -3.97 -11.48 -3.07
C ASP A 47 -5.43 -11.63 -2.58
N ARG A 48 -6.27 -12.30 -3.37
CA ARG A 48 -7.68 -12.52 -3.02
C ARG A 48 -7.86 -13.57 -1.91
N ASN A 49 -6.87 -14.43 -1.72
CA ASN A 49 -6.85 -15.47 -0.68
C ASN A 49 -6.29 -14.93 0.65
N GLY A 50 -5.72 -13.72 0.64
CA GLY A 50 -5.09 -13.10 1.81
C GLY A 50 -3.62 -13.47 1.95
N GLU A 51 -3.03 -14.10 0.93
CA GLU A 51 -1.61 -14.43 0.88
C GLU A 51 -0.81 -13.20 0.46
N LEU A 52 0.36 -13.02 1.07
CA LEU A 52 1.25 -11.90 0.79
C LEU A 52 1.80 -12.03 -0.64
N ILE A 53 1.74 -10.95 -1.40
CA ILE A 53 2.23 -10.91 -2.77
C ILE A 53 3.73 -10.66 -2.76
N GLU A 54 4.48 -11.63 -3.27
CA GLU A 54 5.93 -11.55 -3.49
C GLU A 54 6.22 -11.34 -4.97
N ILE A 55 7.03 -10.32 -5.29
CA ILE A 55 7.46 -10.01 -6.66
C ILE A 55 8.96 -9.72 -6.60
N ASP A 56 9.76 -10.42 -7.40
CA ASP A 56 11.22 -10.26 -7.45
C ASP A 56 11.93 -10.40 -6.08
N ASN A 57 11.46 -11.32 -5.23
CA ASN A 57 11.87 -11.51 -3.82
C ASN A 57 11.59 -10.30 -2.90
N GLU A 58 10.72 -9.39 -3.31
CA GLU A 58 10.22 -8.28 -2.47
C GLU A 58 8.78 -8.51 -2.03
N LEU A 59 8.50 -8.26 -0.75
CA LEU A 59 7.17 -8.40 -0.13
C LEU A 59 6.50 -7.05 0.18
N ALA A 60 7.29 -5.98 0.19
CA ALA A 60 6.87 -4.66 0.61
C ALA A 60 7.27 -3.64 -0.45
N PHE A 61 6.29 -2.89 -0.95
CA PHE A 61 6.47 -2.06 -2.12
C PHE A 61 6.34 -0.58 -1.76
N LYS A 62 7.20 0.23 -2.35
CA LYS A 62 7.12 1.69 -2.26
C LYS A 62 6.01 2.20 -3.17
N VAL A 63 5.02 2.86 -2.60
CA VAL A 63 3.84 3.34 -3.32
C VAL A 63 3.51 4.77 -2.98
N ASP A 64 3.22 5.57 -4.02
CA ASP A 64 2.66 6.90 -3.82
C ASP A 64 1.23 6.82 -3.27
N LEU A 65 0.96 7.56 -2.19
CA LEU A 65 -0.35 7.70 -1.57
C LEU A 65 -1.44 8.15 -2.56
N LYS A 66 -1.08 8.87 -3.64
CA LYS A 66 -2.03 9.27 -4.70
C LYS A 66 -2.57 8.05 -5.48
N ASN A 67 -1.77 6.99 -5.63
CA ASN A 67 -2.09 5.79 -6.38
C ASN A 67 -2.87 4.75 -5.57
N ILE A 68 -2.99 4.95 -4.26
CA ILE A 68 -3.76 4.08 -3.35
C ILE A 68 -4.91 4.84 -2.71
N LYS A 69 -5.94 4.11 -2.27
CA LYS A 69 -7.06 4.65 -1.49
C LYS A 69 -7.25 3.82 -0.23
N LEU A 70 -7.59 4.46 0.87
CA LEU A 70 -8.00 3.78 2.11
C LEU A 70 -9.25 2.94 1.82
N LYS A 71 -9.24 1.68 2.22
CA LYS A 71 -10.46 0.88 2.35
C LYS A 71 -11.18 1.35 3.62
N LYS A 72 -12.50 1.53 3.51
CA LYS A 72 -13.37 1.80 4.66
C LYS A 72 -13.41 0.59 5.58
#